data_AF-A0A839UES0-F1
#
_entry.id   AF-A0A839UES0-F1
#
_cell.length_a   1.000
_cell.length_b   1.000
_cell.length_c   1.000
_cell.angle_alpha   90.00
_cell.angle_beta   90.00
_cell.angle_gamma   90.00
#
_symmetry.space_group_name_H-M   'P 1'
#
loop_
_entity.id
_entity.type
_entity.pdbx_description
1 polymer ?
#
loop_
_entity_poly.entity_id
_entity_poly.type
_entity_poly.pdbx_seq_one_letter_code
_entity_poly.pdbx_strand_id
1 'polypeptide(L)'
;MDHSAKRAASIYGLMTQQEPDLVFYANRQGQLGLSVAGYGEGRPIQTNDALSGRDANRRIDLRFIMVVPSIEADIRWHCITDTLSLI
;
A
#
# COMPACT_ATOMS: atom_id res chain seq x y z
N MET A 1 -21.47 -1.72 -5.60
CA MET A 1 -20.02 -1.70 -5.33
C MET A 1 -19.57 -0.25 -5.34
N ASP A 2 -19.01 0.22 -4.23
CA ASP A 2 -18.64 1.62 -3.98
C ASP A 2 -17.62 2.16 -5.02
N HIS A 3 -17.86 3.37 -5.53
CA HIS A 3 -16.97 4.07 -6.48
C HIS A 3 -15.58 4.34 -5.91
N SER A 4 -15.44 4.46 -4.59
CA SER A 4 -14.14 4.61 -3.93
C SER A 4 -13.30 3.34 -4.07
N ALA A 5 -13.89 2.18 -3.75
CA ALA A 5 -13.23 0.88 -3.84
C ALA A 5 -12.84 0.52 -5.27
N LYS A 6 -13.69 0.83 -6.27
CA LYS A 6 -13.38 0.61 -7.68
C LYS A 6 -12.13 1.37 -8.13
N ARG A 7 -12.01 2.65 -7.76
CA ARG A 7 -10.83 3.46 -8.10
C ARG A 7 -9.56 2.91 -7.44
N ALA A 8 -9.63 2.53 -6.17
CA ALA A 8 -8.51 1.91 -5.48
C ALA A 8 -8.07 0.60 -6.16
N ALA A 9 -9.03 -0.26 -6.56
CA ALA A 9 -8.74 -1.48 -7.29
C ALA A 9 -8.10 -1.22 -8.67
N SER A 10 -8.52 -0.17 -9.39
CA SER A 10 -7.89 0.22 -10.66
C SER A 10 -6.43 0.62 -10.46
N ILE A 11 -6.11 1.41 -9.43
CA ILE A 11 -4.73 1.81 -9.13
C ILE A 11 -3.89 0.60 -8.71
N TYR A 12 -4.43 -0.29 -7.87
CA TYR A 12 -3.76 -1.55 -7.53
C TYR A 12 -3.41 -2.36 -8.78
N GLY A 13 -4.36 -2.51 -9.71
CA GLY A 13 -4.12 -3.19 -10.98
C GLY A 13 -2.95 -2.58 -11.76
N LEU A 14 -2.94 -1.25 -11.92
CA LEU A 14 -1.84 -0.54 -12.59
C LEU A 14 -0.49 -0.72 -11.88
N MET A 15 -0.47 -0.65 -10.55
CA MET A 15 0.76 -0.86 -9.77
C MET A 15 1.30 -2.28 -9.94
N THR A 16 0.44 -3.29 -9.83
CA THR A 16 0.85 -4.70 -9.99
C THR A 16 1.15 -5.08 -11.44
N GLN A 17 0.62 -4.36 -12.41
CA GLN A 17 1.00 -4.53 -13.81
C GLN A 17 2.41 -3.98 -14.06
N GLN A 18 2.73 -2.83 -13.46
CA GLN A 18 4.05 -2.20 -13.58
C GLN A 18 5.11 -2.97 -12.80
N GLU A 19 4.79 -3.41 -11.58
CA GLU A 19 5.68 -4.17 -10.70
C GLU A 19 4.94 -5.42 -10.17
N PRO A 20 5.00 -6.54 -10.92
CA PRO A 20 4.30 -7.78 -10.57
C PRO A 20 4.69 -8.33 -9.20
N ASP A 21 5.93 -8.11 -8.76
CA ASP A 21 6.43 -8.64 -7.51
C ASP A 21 5.79 -8.01 -6.27
N LEU A 22 5.09 -6.87 -6.44
CA LEU A 22 4.41 -6.19 -5.33
C LEU A 22 3.41 -7.07 -4.58
N VAL A 23 2.80 -8.06 -5.25
CA VAL A 23 1.82 -8.96 -4.65
C VAL A 23 2.45 -10.08 -3.83
N PHE A 24 3.77 -10.27 -3.91
CA PHE A 24 4.48 -11.33 -3.19
C PHE A 24 5.19 -10.82 -1.92
N TYR A 25 5.29 -9.50 -1.72
CA TYR A 25 5.83 -8.97 -0.47
C TYR A 25 4.91 -9.30 0.69
N ALA A 26 5.44 -10.03 1.66
CA ALA A 26 4.80 -10.34 2.91
C ALA A 26 5.61 -9.81 4.09
N ASN A 27 4.94 -9.44 5.18
CA ASN A 27 5.61 -9.16 6.44
C ASN A 27 6.11 -10.46 7.10
N ARG A 28 6.78 -10.35 8.25
CA ARG A 28 7.30 -11.51 9.00
C ARG A 28 6.23 -12.50 9.45
N GLN A 29 4.98 -12.05 9.53
CA GLN A 29 3.82 -12.86 9.86
C GLN A 29 3.20 -13.54 8.61
N GLY A 30 3.83 -13.39 7.44
CA GLY A 30 3.35 -13.96 6.17
C GLY A 30 2.14 -13.23 5.58
N GLN A 31 1.81 -12.03 6.06
CA GLN A 31 0.69 -11.25 5.57
C GLN A 31 1.12 -10.37 4.41
N LEU A 32 0.33 -10.36 3.33
CA LEU A 32 0.60 -9.53 2.15
C LEU A 32 0.66 -8.05 2.53
N GLY A 33 1.71 -7.38 2.06
CA GLY A 33 1.97 -5.98 2.37
C GLY A 33 1.12 -4.98 1.58
N LEU A 34 0.62 -5.38 0.40
CA LEU A 34 -0.19 -4.52 -0.46
C LEU A 34 -1.68 -4.88 -0.35
N SER A 35 -2.52 -3.87 -0.10
CA SER A 35 -3.97 -4.02 -0.02
C SER A 35 -4.68 -2.74 -0.48
N VAL A 36 -5.97 -2.84 -0.77
CA VAL A 36 -6.83 -1.73 -1.18
C VAL A 36 -7.96 -1.48 -0.18
N ALA A 37 -8.30 -0.21 0.02
CA ALA A 37 -9.44 0.19 0.82
C ALA A 37 -10.26 1.25 0.09
N GLY A 38 -11.59 1.16 0.21
CA GLY A 38 -12.53 2.20 -0.19
C GLY A 38 -13.18 2.83 1.04
N TYR A 39 -13.12 4.16 1.15
CA TYR A 39 -13.68 4.90 2.31
C TYR A 39 -15.02 5.58 2.04
N GLY A 40 -15.53 5.52 0.80
CA GLY A 40 -16.77 6.20 0.40
C GLY A 40 -16.76 7.67 0.80
N GLU A 41 -17.83 8.11 1.45
CA GLU A 41 -17.99 9.47 1.99
C GLU A 41 -17.51 9.61 3.43
N GLY A 42 -17.03 8.53 4.06
CA GLY A 42 -16.76 8.49 5.51
C GLY A 42 -15.49 9.21 5.97
N ARG A 43 -14.70 9.80 5.06
CA ARG A 43 -13.44 10.52 5.38
C ARG A 43 -13.22 11.76 4.48
N PRO A 44 -14.11 12.76 4.52
CA PRO A 44 -13.91 14.00 3.78
C PRO A 44 -12.76 14.81 4.38
N ILE A 45 -12.01 15.53 3.55
CA ILE A 45 -11.02 16.53 3.98
C ILE A 45 -11.56 17.95 3.87
N GLN A 46 -12.64 18.15 3.11
CA GLN A 46 -13.36 19.41 2.96
C GLN A 46 -14.87 19.15 2.87
N THR A 47 -15.69 20.19 3.06
CA THR A 47 -17.13 20.08 2.83
C THR A 47 -17.45 19.74 1.36
N ASN A 48 -18.52 18.99 1.11
CA ASN A 48 -19.02 18.70 -0.24
C ASN A 48 -19.95 19.81 -0.81
N ASP A 49 -20.17 20.89 -0.06
CA ASP A 49 -21.07 21.99 -0.47
C ASP A 49 -20.54 22.75 -1.69
N ALA A 50 -19.21 22.84 -1.82
CA ALA A 50 -18.53 23.49 -2.94
C ALA A 50 -17.94 22.46 -3.92
N LEU A 51 -17.83 22.85 -5.19
CA LEU A 51 -17.19 22.02 -6.22
C LEU A 51 -15.73 21.69 -5.85
N SER A 52 -14.97 22.68 -5.41
CA SER A 52 -13.58 22.52 -4.97
C SER A 52 -13.43 21.49 -3.84
N GLY A 53 -14.36 21.47 -2.88
CA GLY A 53 -14.36 20.51 -1.78
C GLY A 53 -14.70 19.09 -2.23
N ARG A 54 -15.67 18.94 -3.14
CA ARG A 54 -15.94 17.64 -3.79
C ARG A 54 -14.72 17.13 -4.56
N ASP A 55 -14.00 18.01 -5.23
CA ASP A 55 -12.81 17.65 -6.01
C ASP A 55 -11.67 17.21 -5.09
N ALA A 56 -11.43 17.95 -4.01
CA ALA A 56 -10.46 17.58 -2.97
C ALA A 56 -10.80 16.23 -2.31
N ASN A 57 -12.09 15.92 -2.13
CA ASN A 57 -12.54 14.65 -1.55
C ASN A 57 -12.40 13.45 -2.50
N ARG A 58 -12.19 13.66 -3.81
CA ARG A 58 -12.00 12.57 -4.81
C ARG A 58 -10.55 12.12 -4.96
N ARG A 59 -9.71 12.27 -3.93
CA ARG A 59 -8.32 11.84 -3.89
C ARG A 59 -8.13 10.32 -3.77
N ILE A 60 -6.91 9.86 -4.08
CA ILE A 60 -6.41 8.51 -3.80
C ILE A 60 -5.19 8.67 -2.87
N ASP A 61 -5.22 7.99 -1.72
CA ASP A 61 -4.13 8.01 -0.75
C ASP A 61 -3.31 6.70 -0.88
N LEU A 62 -1.97 6.80 -0.92
CA LEU A 62 -1.07 5.66 -0.69
C LEU A 62 -0.59 5.70 0.75
N ARG A 63 -0.69 4.58 1.47
CA ARG A 63 -0.32 4.51 2.90
C ARG A 63 0.72 3.44 3.13
N PHE A 64 1.80 3.85 3.78
CA PHE A 64 2.82 2.95 4.30
C PHE A 64 2.56 2.74 5.79
N ILE A 65 2.17 1.53 6.17
CA ILE A 65 1.99 1.15 7.56
C ILE A 65 3.24 0.38 7.97
N MET A 66 3.99 0.94 8.92
CA MET A 66 5.22 0.36 9.40
C MET A 66 5.04 -0.13 10.83
N VAL A 67 5.60 -1.29 11.12
CA VAL A 67 5.74 -1.80 12.49
C VAL A 67 7.14 -1.45 12.95
N VAL A 68 7.25 -0.84 14.13
CA VAL A 68 8.55 -0.58 14.75
C VAL A 68 9.15 -1.92 15.20
N PRO A 69 10.37 -2.25 14.77
CA PRO A 69 11.13 -3.39 15.25
C PRO A 69 11.15 -3.47 16.79
N SER A 70 10.86 -4.64 17.36
CA SER A 70 10.82 -4.82 18.81
C SER A 70 12.17 -5.23 19.39
N ILE A 71 13.03 -5.83 18.57
CA ILE A 71 14.37 -6.30 18.91
C ILE A 71 15.35 -5.97 17.78
N GLU A 72 16.65 -5.93 18.06
CA GLU A 72 17.67 -5.68 17.03
C GLU A 72 17.64 -6.73 15.91
N ALA A 73 17.31 -7.98 16.22
CA ALA A 73 17.14 -9.03 15.20
C ALA A 73 16.04 -8.68 14.17
N ASP A 74 15.09 -7.81 14.51
CA ASP A 74 14.04 -7.33 13.61
C ASP A 74 14.55 -6.31 12.57
N ILE A 75 15.76 -5.76 12.71
CA ILE A 75 16.38 -4.85 11.73
C ILE A 75 17.58 -5.46 11.02
N ARG A 76 18.01 -6.65 11.41
CA ARG A 76 19.12 -7.33 10.75
C ARG A 76 18.71 -7.74 9.34
N TRP A 77 19.25 -7.02 8.36
CA TRP A 77 19.21 -7.41 6.97
C TRP A 77 19.85 -8.80 6.83
N HIS A 78 19.06 -9.82 6.48
CA HIS A 78 19.64 -10.99 5.82
C HIS A 78 20.09 -10.46 4.45
N CYS A 79 21.36 -10.09 4.41
CA CYS A 79 22.03 -9.67 3.19
C CYS A 79 21.85 -10.79 2.17
N ILE A 80 21.32 -10.46 1.00
CA ILE A 80 21.35 -11.32 -0.19
C ILE A 80 22.82 -11.39 -0.63
N THR A 81 23.64 -12.14 0.10
CA THR A 81 25.04 -12.43 -0.23
C THR A 81 25.41 -13.81 0.30
N ASP A 82 24.70 -14.85 -0.12
CA ASP A 82 25.13 -16.25 0.04
C ASP A 82 25.21 -16.96 -1.33
N THR A 83 25.68 -16.23 -2.36
CA THR A 83 26.10 -16.82 -3.64
C THR A 83 27.38 -16.18 -4.14
N LEU A 84 28.46 -16.25 -3.34
CA LEU A 84 29.84 -16.17 -3.85
C LEU A 84 30.74 -17.08 -3.00
N SER A 85 30.54 -18.39 -3.14
CA SER A 85 31.47 -19.44 -2.68
C SER A 85 31.71 -20.42 -3.83
N LEU A 86 32.30 -19.95 -4.93
CA LEU A 86 32.89 -20.81 -5.97
C LEU A 86 33.72 -20.01 -6.97
N ILE A 87 34.88 -19.48 -6.52
CA ILE A 87 36.16 -19.45 -7.26
C ILE A 87 37.27 -19.58 -6.23
#